data_AF-A0A852AER3-F1
#
_entry.id   AF-A0A852AER3-F1
#
_cell.length_a   1.000
_cell.length_b   1.000
_cell.length_c   1.000
_cell.angle_alpha   90.00
_cell.angle_beta   90.00
_cell.angle_gamma   90.00
#
_symmetry.space_group_name_H-M   'P 1'
#
loop_
_entity.id
_entity.type
_entity.pdbx_description
1 polymer ?
#
loop_
_entity_poly.entity_id
_entity_poly.type
_entity_poly.pdbx_seq_one_letter_code
_entity_poly.pdbx_strand_id
1 'polypeptide(L)'
;MVLLKGLGPDGLRFFTNYESRKGRELVRIEGSVRRLPEEESDRYFQSRPRGSQIGALVSRQSSVIPDREYLRQKNAELEELYRDKAVPRPDYWGAYVVEPELVEFWQGQSNRLHDRIVFRRLRD
;
A
#
# COMPACT_ATOMS: atom_id res chain seq x y z
N MET A 1 -20.31 -10.30 10.93
CA MET A 1 -19.62 -10.23 12.24
C MET A 1 -18.34 -11.06 12.22
N VAL A 2 -17.23 -10.53 12.74
CA VAL A 2 -15.94 -11.25 12.89
C VAL A 2 -15.49 -11.15 14.35
N LEU A 3 -14.68 -12.11 14.79
CA LEU A 3 -14.07 -12.06 16.12
C LEU A 3 -12.71 -11.36 16.02
N LEU A 4 -12.52 -10.31 16.83
CA LEU A 4 -11.20 -9.71 17.02
C LEU A 4 -10.29 -10.76 17.67
N LYS A 5 -9.14 -11.04 17.05
CA LYS A 5 -8.17 -12.04 17.50
C LYS A 5 -6.85 -11.43 17.97
N GLY A 6 -6.62 -10.15 17.69
CA GLY A 6 -5.46 -9.44 18.24
C GLY A 6 -5.50 -7.95 17.95
N LEU A 7 -4.91 -7.17 18.85
CA LEU A 7 -4.55 -5.78 18.68
C LEU A 7 -3.05 -5.68 18.96
N GLY A 8 -2.29 -5.12 18.01
CA GLY A 8 -0.85 -4.93 18.16
C GLY A 8 -0.36 -3.68 17.42
N PRO A 9 0.95 -3.41 17.46
CA PRO A 9 1.55 -2.27 16.74
C PRO A 9 1.28 -2.32 15.23
N ASP A 10 1.05 -3.51 14.67
CA ASP A 10 0.72 -3.70 13.24
C ASP A 10 -0.79 -3.57 12.94
N GLY A 11 -1.62 -3.27 13.94
CA GLY A 11 -3.06 -3.06 13.80
C GLY A 11 -3.95 -4.20 14.34
N LEU A 12 -5.18 -4.24 13.84
CA LEU A 12 -6.25 -5.15 14.25
C LEU A 12 -6.20 -6.46 13.44
N ARG A 13 -6.18 -7.61 14.11
CA ARG A 13 -6.13 -8.94 13.49
C ARG A 13 -7.45 -9.67 13.70
N PHE A 14 -8.04 -10.15 12.62
CA PHE A 14 -9.19 -11.06 12.61
C PHE A 14 -9.06 -12.00 11.41
N PHE A 15 -9.81 -13.09 11.42
CA PHE A 15 -9.74 -14.11 10.37
C PHE A 15 -11.14 -14.36 9.80
N THR A 16 -11.24 -14.42 8.47
CA THR A 16 -12.45 -14.82 7.75
C THR A 16 -12.05 -15.58 6.49
N ASN A 17 -13.00 -16.29 5.87
CA ASN A 17 -12.82 -16.86 4.54
C ASN A 17 -12.76 -15.73 3.49
N TYR A 18 -11.71 -15.71 2.66
CA TYR A 18 -11.46 -14.70 1.61
C TYR A 18 -12.57 -14.63 0.55
N GLU A 19 -13.20 -15.75 0.21
CA GLU A 19 -14.25 -15.82 -0.79
C GLU A 19 -15.64 -15.57 -0.20
N SER A 20 -15.76 -15.55 1.12
CA SER A 20 -17.04 -15.24 1.75
C SER A 20 -17.48 -13.82 1.42
N ARG A 21 -18.79 -13.60 1.40
CA ARG A 21 -19.40 -12.29 1.16
C ARG A 21 -18.71 -11.16 1.96
N LYS A 22 -18.45 -11.37 3.26
CA LYS A 22 -17.76 -10.40 4.11
C LYS A 22 -16.28 -10.16 3.76
N GLY A 23 -15.60 -11.15 3.17
CA GLY A 23 -14.23 -11.01 2.67
C GLY A 23 -14.16 -10.24 1.36
N ARG A 24 -15.29 -10.19 0.62
CA ARG A 24 -15.48 -9.41 -0.61
C ARG A 24 -16.12 -8.04 -0.36
N GLU A 25 -16.56 -7.76 0.87
CA GLU A 25 -17.22 -6.51 1.26
C GLU A 25 -16.25 -5.54 1.96
N LEU A 26 -16.59 -4.24 1.94
CA LEU A 26 -15.69 -3.13 2.24
C LEU A 26 -15.27 -3.05 3.72
N VAL A 27 -13.97 -2.99 3.96
CA VAL A 27 -13.37 -2.51 5.22
C VAL A 27 -12.93 -1.06 5.01
N ARG A 28 -13.40 -0.15 5.88
CA ARG A 28 -12.92 1.24 5.89
C ARG A 28 -11.97 1.43 7.07
N ILE A 29 -10.78 1.94 6.79
CA ILE A 29 -9.76 2.28 7.78
C ILE A 29 -9.54 3.79 7.71
N GLU A 30 -9.69 4.47 8.84
CA GLU A 30 -9.37 5.89 9.00
C GLU A 30 -8.33 6.03 10.12
N GLY A 31 -7.35 6.90 9.92
CA GLY A 31 -6.23 7.03 10.85
C GLY A 31 -5.23 8.09 10.41
N SER A 32 -4.31 8.41 11.31
CA SER A 32 -3.15 9.25 10.97
C SER A 32 -2.24 8.50 10.00
N VAL A 33 -1.55 9.27 9.15
CA VAL A 33 -0.60 8.72 8.18
C VAL A 33 0.79 9.21 8.55
N ARG A 34 1.75 8.30 8.60
CA ARG A 34 3.17 8.65 8.76
C ARG A 34 4.02 7.99 7.70
N ARG A 35 5.15 8.62 7.35
CA ARG A 35 6.19 7.99 6.53
C ARG A 35 6.86 6.88 7.32
N LEU A 36 7.19 5.79 6.64
CA LEU A 36 8.06 4.77 7.19
C LEU A 36 9.53 5.23 7.13
N PRO A 37 10.41 4.69 7.99
CA PRO A 37 11.85 4.96 7.92
C PRO A 37 12.41 4.65 6.52
N GLU A 38 13.46 5.38 6.14
CA GLU A 38 14.07 5.23 4.82
C GLU A 38 14.63 3.82 4.63
N GLU A 39 15.19 3.22 5.67
CA GLU A 39 15.78 1.88 5.64
C GLU A 39 14.73 0.79 5.36
N GLU A 40 13.49 1.00 5.80
CA GLU A 40 12.38 0.09 5.50
C GLU A 40 11.95 0.23 4.03
N SER A 41 11.90 1.47 3.54
CA SER A 41 11.63 1.75 2.12
C SER A 41 12.74 1.19 1.22
N ASP A 42 14.00 1.31 1.61
CA ASP A 42 15.16 0.75 0.89
C ASP A 42 15.06 -0.77 0.81
N ARG A 43 14.83 -1.43 1.94
CA ARG A 43 14.71 -2.90 2.00
C ARG A 43 13.58 -3.41 1.12
N TYR A 44 12.41 -2.77 1.20
CA TYR A 44 11.29 -3.14 0.34
C TYR A 44 11.59 -2.85 -1.13
N PHE A 45 12.19 -1.69 -1.46
CA PHE A 45 12.57 -1.34 -2.83
C PHE A 45 13.50 -2.38 -3.45
N GLN A 46 14.55 -2.79 -2.74
CA GLN A 46 15.53 -3.78 -3.21
C GLN A 46 14.92 -5.18 -3.39
N SER A 47 13.83 -5.50 -2.70
CA SER A 47 13.12 -6.77 -2.88
C SER A 47 12.28 -6.84 -4.17
N ARG A 48 11.98 -5.69 -4.80
CA ARG A 48 11.14 -5.62 -6.00
C ARG A 48 11.88 -6.17 -7.22
N PRO A 49 11.18 -6.72 -8.23
CA PRO A 49 11.81 -7.09 -9.50
C PRO A 49 12.58 -5.92 -10.12
N ARG A 50 13.69 -6.22 -10.78
CA ARG A 50 14.60 -5.20 -11.34
C ARG A 50 13.90 -4.17 -12.25
N GLY A 51 13.01 -4.61 -13.13
CA GLY A 51 12.22 -3.70 -13.99
C GLY A 51 11.29 -2.78 -13.20
N SER A 52 10.78 -3.22 -12.05
CA SER A 52 9.98 -2.38 -11.14
C SER A 52 10.82 -1.32 -10.42
N GLN A 53 12.08 -1.63 -10.11
CA GLN A 53 13.03 -0.67 -9.53
C GLN A 53 13.38 0.41 -10.56
N ILE A 54 13.73 0.00 -11.79
CA ILE A 54 14.04 0.91 -12.90
C ILE A 54 12.83 1.78 -13.25
N GLY A 55 11.64 1.19 -13.37
CA GLY A 55 10.42 1.94 -13.67
C GLY A 55 10.11 3.04 -12.65
N ALA A 56 10.49 2.85 -11.38
CA ALA A 56 10.36 3.88 -10.34
C ALA A 56 11.31 5.07 -10.53
N LEU A 57 12.47 4.87 -11.18
CA LEU A 57 13.39 5.95 -11.56
C LEU A 57 12.99 6.62 -12.88
N VAL A 58 12.43 5.86 -13.82
CA VAL A 58 11.98 6.37 -15.12
C VAL A 58 10.82 7.34 -14.96
N SER A 59 9.86 7.01 -14.10
CA SER A 59 8.62 7.76 -13.97
C SER A 59 8.64 8.67 -12.75
N ARG A 60 8.84 9.98 -12.99
CA ARG A 60 8.48 11.00 -12.01
C ARG A 60 6.95 11.09 -11.98
N GLN A 61 6.35 10.20 -11.21
CA GLN A 61 4.91 9.93 -11.25
C GLN A 61 4.08 11.23 -11.19
N SER A 62 3.10 11.33 -12.09
CA SER A 62 2.19 12.48 -12.25
C SER A 62 2.81 13.76 -12.82
N SER A 63 4.07 13.77 -13.24
CA SER A 63 4.63 14.89 -14.01
C SER A 63 4.23 14.83 -15.50
N VAL A 64 4.07 16.00 -16.13
CA VAL A 64 3.88 16.10 -17.59
C VAL A 64 5.11 15.58 -18.32
N ILE A 65 4.90 14.81 -19.38
CA ILE A 65 5.92 14.28 -20.28
C ILE A 65 5.53 14.58 -21.73
N PRO A 66 6.48 14.67 -22.67
CA PRO A 66 6.17 15.02 -24.06
C PRO A 66 5.38 13.92 -24.77
N ASP A 67 5.76 12.66 -24.57
CA ASP A 67 5.15 11.51 -25.24
C ASP A 67 5.56 10.19 -24.56
N ARG A 68 5.09 9.07 -25.12
CA ARG A 68 5.41 7.72 -24.64
C ARG A 68 6.84 7.28 -24.96
N GLU A 69 7.44 7.80 -26.02
CA GLU A 69 8.78 7.40 -26.47
C GLU A 69 9.84 7.90 -25.49
N TYR A 70 9.64 9.08 -24.90
CA TYR A 70 10.44 9.60 -23.80
C TYR A 70 10.63 8.57 -22.66
N LEU A 71 9.56 7.89 -22.23
CA LEU A 71 9.64 6.88 -21.18
C LEU A 71 10.39 5.61 -21.64
N ARG A 72 10.22 5.20 -22.91
CA ARG A 72 10.91 4.03 -23.47
C ARG A 72 12.42 4.26 -23.53
N GLN A 73 12.83 5.43 -24.01
CA GLN A 73 14.24 5.84 -24.08
C GLN A 73 14.87 5.90 -22.69
N LYS A 74 14.21 6.58 -21.73
CA LYS A 74 14.68 6.65 -20.34
C LYS A 74 14.79 5.28 -19.68
N ASN A 75 13.86 4.38 -19.96
CA ASN A 75 13.92 3.01 -19.45
C ASN A 75 15.14 2.25 -19.99
N ALA A 76 15.37 2.29 -21.30
CA ALA A 76 16.53 1.65 -21.92
C ALA A 76 17.86 2.23 -21.42
N GLU A 77 17.95 3.56 -21.27
CA GLU A 77 19.12 4.25 -20.70
C GLU A 77 19.43 3.74 -19.28
N LEU A 78 18.40 3.61 -18.42
CA LEU A 78 18.57 3.17 -17.05
C LEU A 78 18.81 1.66 -16.92
N GLU A 79 18.21 0.84 -17.79
CA GLU A 79 18.53 -0.60 -17.90
C GLU A 79 20.01 -0.81 -18.23
N GLU A 80 20.55 -0.03 -19.16
CA GLU A 80 21.97 -0.06 -19.50
C GLU A 80 22.84 0.43 -18.34
N LEU A 81 22.54 1.62 -17.82
CA LEU A 81 23.32 2.27 -16.76
C LEU A 81 23.47 1.37 -15.53
N TYR A 82 22.39 0.66 -15.19
CA TYR A 82 22.37 -0.17 -14.01
C TYR A 82 22.65 -1.64 -14.29
N ARG A 83 22.79 -2.14 -15.52
CA ARG A 83 22.85 -3.59 -15.88
C ARG A 83 23.45 -4.51 -14.79
N ASP A 84 24.65 -4.22 -14.32
CA ASP A 84 25.41 -5.01 -13.34
C ASP A 84 25.57 -4.31 -11.96
N LYS A 85 24.73 -3.32 -11.69
CA LYS A 85 24.69 -2.49 -10.48
C LYS A 85 23.35 -2.62 -9.77
N ALA A 86 23.37 -2.38 -8.47
CA ALA A 86 22.15 -2.16 -7.70
C ALA A 86 21.48 -0.85 -8.15
N VAL A 87 20.16 -0.88 -8.29
CA VAL A 87 19.37 0.30 -8.62
C VAL A 87 19.10 1.04 -7.30
N PRO A 88 19.50 2.32 -7.15
CA PRO A 88 19.19 3.07 -5.94
C PRO A 88 17.69 3.38 -5.88
N ARG A 89 17.12 3.39 -4.67
CA ARG A 89 15.77 3.93 -4.45
C ARG A 89 15.83 5.45 -4.66
N PRO A 90 14.97 6.04 -5.51
CA PRO A 90 14.88 7.49 -5.59
C PRO A 90 14.28 8.09 -4.31
N ASP A 91 14.75 9.27 -3.90
CA ASP A 91 14.34 9.96 -2.66
C ASP A 91 12.84 10.27 -2.59
N TYR A 92 12.18 10.38 -3.74
CA TYR A 92 10.74 10.62 -3.85
C TYR A 92 9.90 9.33 -3.80
N TRP A 93 10.52 8.16 -3.67
CA TRP A 93 9.85 6.87 -3.53
C TRP A 93 10.03 6.35 -2.12
N GLY A 94 8.94 5.92 -1.48
CA GLY A 94 8.97 5.36 -0.14
C GLY A 94 7.61 4.85 0.28
N ALA A 95 7.52 4.43 1.53
CA ALA A 95 6.29 3.87 2.09
C ALA A 95 5.67 4.78 3.15
N TYR A 96 4.35 4.70 3.25
CA TYR A 96 3.55 5.29 4.33
C TYR A 96 2.85 4.16 5.08
N VAL A 97 2.55 4.40 6.35
CA VAL A 97 1.70 3.54 7.17
C VAL A 97 0.54 4.36 7.72
N VAL A 98 -0.65 3.75 7.74
CA VAL A 98 -1.84 4.29 8.38
C VAL A 98 -1.92 3.70 9.79
N GLU A 99 -1.97 4.55 10.80
CA GLU A 99 -2.20 4.13 12.17
C GLU A 99 -3.70 4.22 12.47
N PRO A 100 -4.42 3.09 12.57
CA PRO A 100 -5.87 3.11 12.58
C PRO A 100 -6.42 3.76 13.86
N GLU A 101 -7.20 4.82 13.69
CA GLU A 101 -8.05 5.41 14.74
C GLU A 101 -9.47 4.86 14.69
N LEU A 102 -9.93 4.49 13.50
CA LEU A 102 -11.23 3.90 13.24
C LEU A 102 -11.12 2.78 12.22
N VAL A 103 -11.77 1.66 12.52
CA VAL A 103 -11.96 0.57 11.55
C VAL A 103 -13.44 0.21 11.53
N GLU A 104 -14.03 0.28 10.34
CA GLU A 104 -15.41 -0.13 10.10
C GLU A 104 -15.46 -1.40 9.26
N PHE A 105 -16.23 -2.36 9.76
CA PHE A 105 -16.63 -3.55 9.03
C PHE A 105 -18.06 -3.37 8.53
N TRP A 106 -18.22 -3.30 7.22
CA TRP A 106 -19.51 -3.29 6.57
C TRP A 106 -19.83 -4.68 6.03
N GLN A 107 -21.03 -5.18 6.33
CA GLN A 107 -21.53 -6.42 5.78
C GLN A 107 -22.91 -6.21 5.14
N GLY A 108 -22.99 -6.50 3.85
CA GLY A 108 -24.19 -6.34 3.06
C GLY A 108 -25.25 -7.38 3.43
N GLN A 109 -26.52 -6.98 3.29
CA GLN A 109 -27.69 -7.81 3.57
C GLN A 109 -28.70 -7.64 2.43
N SER A 110 -29.43 -8.69 2.08
CA SER A 110 -30.35 -8.70 0.92
C SER A 110 -31.56 -7.79 1.11
N ASN A 111 -32.00 -7.60 2.35
CA ASN A 111 -33.09 -6.69 2.75
C ASN A 111 -32.65 -5.23 2.90
N ARG A 112 -31.40 -4.90 2.53
CA ARG A 112 -30.79 -3.55 2.64
C ARG A 112 -30.52 -3.06 4.08
N LEU A 113 -30.76 -3.89 5.10
CA LEU A 113 -30.41 -3.58 6.48
C LEU A 113 -29.00 -4.08 6.80
N HIS A 114 -28.00 -3.31 6.35
CA HIS A 114 -26.59 -3.70 6.44
C HIS A 114 -26.06 -3.69 7.88
N ASP A 115 -25.22 -4.68 8.21
CA ASP A 115 -24.50 -4.68 9.48
C ASP A 115 -23.28 -3.77 9.36
N ARG A 116 -23.12 -2.88 10.34
CA ARG A 116 -21.97 -1.97 10.44
C ARG A 116 -21.41 -2.03 11.84
N ILE A 117 -20.18 -2.55 11.98
CA ILE A 117 -19.48 -2.62 13.26
C ILE A 117 -18.28 -1.69 13.18
N VAL A 118 -18.28 -0.65 14.00
CA VAL A 118 -17.23 0.38 14.03
C VAL A 118 -16.43 0.21 15.32
N PHE A 119 -15.12 0.01 15.16
CA PHE A 119 -14.15 0.08 16.23
C PHE A 119 -13.47 1.44 16.21
N ARG A 120 -13.29 2.04 17.39
CA ARG A 120 -12.52 3.28 17.56
C ARG A 120 -11.46 3.07 18.61
N ARG A 121 -10.27 3.62 18.39
CA ARG A 121 -9.26 3.72 19.43
C ARG A 121 -9.77 4.71 20.49
N LEU A 122 -9.87 4.28 21.74
CA LEU A 122 -10.14 5.19 22.84
C LEU A 122 -8.94 6.12 23.00
N ARG A 123 -9.20 7.42 23.15
CA ARG A 123 -8.18 8.39 23.53
C ARG A 123 -8.12 8.37 25.06
N ASP A 124 -6.92 8.23 25.61
CA ASP A 124 -6.67 8.46 27.04
C ASP A 124 -6.81 9.95 27.36
#